data_AF-A0A4P9W580-F1
#
_entry.id   AF-A0A4P9W580-F1
#
_cell.length_a   1.000
_cell.length_b   1.000
_cell.length_c   1.000
_cell.angle_alpha   90.00
_cell.angle_beta   90.00
_cell.angle_gamma   90.00
#
_symmetry.space_group_name_H-M   'P 1'
#
loop_
_entity.id
_entity.type
_entity.pdbx_description
1 polymer ?
#
loop_
_entity_poly.entity_id
_entity_poly.type
_entity_poly.pdbx_seq_one_letter_code
_entity_poly.pdbx_strand_id
1 'polypeptide(L)'
;MCHLIDSIMKNYFVPPIILSKIPSKTDPTGFVRLMNNEIPHIDPLLKKKVWYAHPTKPSLSIDDRMMFNERLFLCAEYSTLTEQQEEEMFRRVQLGVALSVAERLAANISPIGDFIRDLIKKYEYATGLIVDMRKRIFQIHLQTLYLLLNPDGKLPSHQRLEALATKRKLERSEMSQRVQKFGLSSGTPLLFEAASSSFRAASQLRLAAQPR
;
A
#
# COMPACT_ATOMS: atom_id res chain seq x y z
N MET A 1 -8.69 -19.90 2.01
CA MET A 1 -8.87 -20.86 0.90
C MET A 1 -8.66 -20.09 -0.41
N CYS A 2 -8.13 -20.72 -1.45
CA CYS A 2 -7.83 -20.05 -2.70
C CYS A 2 -9.11 -19.97 -3.56
N HIS A 3 -9.93 -18.94 -3.34
CA HIS A 3 -11.22 -18.71 -4.03
C HIS A 3 -11.12 -18.63 -5.56
N LEU A 4 -9.89 -18.43 -6.05
CA LEU A 4 -9.60 -18.36 -7.47
C LEU A 4 -9.72 -19.74 -8.17
N ILE A 5 -9.24 -20.81 -7.54
CA ILE A 5 -9.38 -22.17 -8.08
C ILE A 5 -10.87 -22.53 -8.19
N ASP A 6 -11.65 -22.23 -7.15
CA ASP A 6 -13.09 -22.46 -7.14
C ASP A 6 -13.81 -21.68 -8.24
N SER A 7 -13.41 -20.42 -8.45
CA SER A 7 -13.96 -19.56 -9.52
C SER A 7 -13.71 -20.17 -10.88
N ILE A 8 -12.54 -20.78 -11.06
CA ILE A 8 -12.22 -21.50 -12.29
C ILE A 8 -13.05 -22.77 -12.37
N MET A 9 -13.01 -23.67 -11.40
CA MET A 9 -13.82 -24.89 -11.45
C MET A 9 -15.32 -24.64 -11.71
N LYS A 10 -15.87 -23.49 -11.26
CA LYS A 10 -17.27 -23.10 -11.42
C LYS A 10 -17.58 -22.18 -12.62
N ASN A 11 -16.58 -21.89 -13.45
CA ASN A 11 -16.73 -21.02 -14.62
C ASN A 11 -17.21 -19.59 -14.30
N TYR A 12 -16.75 -19.04 -13.18
CA TYR A 12 -16.96 -17.65 -12.83
C TYR A 12 -15.94 -16.74 -13.50
N PHE A 13 -16.33 -15.48 -13.70
CA PHE A 13 -15.43 -14.46 -14.21
C PHE A 13 -14.22 -14.32 -13.28
N VAL A 14 -13.04 -14.43 -13.86
CA VAL A 14 -11.77 -14.21 -13.18
C VAL A 14 -11.22 -12.87 -13.65
N PRO A 15 -11.01 -11.88 -12.74
CA PRO A 15 -10.40 -10.62 -13.11
C PRO A 15 -8.94 -10.84 -13.57
N PRO A 16 -8.35 -9.86 -14.29
CA PRO A 16 -6.97 -9.96 -14.76
C PRO A 16 -6.01 -10.25 -13.61
N ILE A 17 -5.13 -11.24 -13.81
CA ILE A 17 -4.16 -11.67 -12.81
C ILE A 17 -2.92 -10.79 -12.96
N ILE A 18 -2.45 -10.24 -11.84
CA ILE A 18 -1.23 -9.44 -11.80
C ILE A 18 -0.08 -10.34 -11.40
N LEU A 19 0.97 -10.40 -12.22
CA LEU A 19 2.19 -11.17 -11.94
C LEU A 19 3.41 -10.25 -11.90
N SER A 20 4.40 -10.57 -11.08
CA SER A 20 5.73 -9.97 -11.22
C SER A 20 6.48 -10.63 -12.38
N LYS A 21 7.14 -9.81 -13.21
CA LYS A 21 8.00 -10.29 -14.31
C LYS A 21 9.29 -10.92 -13.79
N ILE A 22 9.70 -10.57 -12.57
CA ILE A 22 10.86 -11.19 -11.94
C ILE A 22 10.40 -12.61 -11.58
N PRO A 23 11.09 -13.67 -12.03
CA PRO A 23 10.75 -15.01 -11.60
C PRO A 23 10.95 -15.08 -10.09
N SER A 24 9.86 -15.00 -9.34
CA SER A 24 9.92 -15.30 -7.92
C SER A 24 10.34 -16.76 -7.82
N LYS A 25 11.38 -17.03 -7.02
CA LYS A 25 11.88 -18.39 -6.78
C LYS A 25 10.79 -19.30 -6.17
N THR A 26 9.75 -18.67 -5.63
CA THR A 26 8.48 -19.17 -5.14
C THR A 26 7.41 -18.78 -6.14
N ASP A 27 7.09 -19.68 -7.07
CA ASP A 27 6.04 -19.50 -8.08
C ASP A 27 4.66 -19.50 -7.36
N PRO A 28 4.03 -18.33 -7.12
CA PRO A 28 3.05 -18.17 -6.05
C PRO A 28 1.61 -18.43 -6.52
N THR A 29 1.40 -18.70 -7.82
CA THR A 29 0.04 -18.96 -8.30
C THR A 29 -0.40 -20.35 -7.84
N GLY A 30 -1.45 -20.40 -7.02
CA GLY A 30 -2.06 -21.66 -6.55
C GLY A 30 -2.42 -22.63 -7.69
N PHE A 31 -2.49 -22.17 -8.94
CA PHE A 31 -2.66 -23.01 -10.13
C PHE A 31 -1.51 -23.96 -10.39
N VAL A 32 -0.27 -23.45 -10.42
CA VAL A 32 0.91 -24.28 -10.70
C VAL A 32 1.02 -25.35 -9.63
N ARG A 33 0.81 -24.95 -8.38
CA ARG A 33 0.78 -25.85 -7.22
C ARG A 33 -0.35 -26.88 -7.29
N LEU A 34 -1.53 -26.51 -7.79
CA LEU A 34 -2.63 -27.45 -8.01
C LEU A 34 -2.29 -28.46 -9.12
N MET A 35 -1.80 -27.97 -10.27
CA MET A 35 -1.41 -28.79 -11.43
C MET A 35 -0.29 -29.77 -11.08
N ASN A 36 0.67 -29.35 -10.26
CA ASN A 36 1.76 -30.18 -9.74
C ASN A 36 1.33 -31.15 -8.63
N ASN A 37 0.06 -31.18 -8.25
CA ASN A 37 -0.46 -31.94 -7.11
C ASN A 37 0.26 -31.63 -5.79
N GLU A 38 0.61 -30.36 -5.55
CA GLU A 38 1.13 -29.88 -4.25
C GLU A 38 0.00 -29.43 -3.33
N ILE A 39 -1.10 -28.92 -3.89
CA ILE A 39 -2.31 -28.54 -3.15
C ILE A 39 -3.56 -29.19 -3.76
N PRO A 40 -4.54 -29.61 -2.94
CA PRO A 40 -5.85 -30.04 -3.44
C PRO A 40 -6.81 -28.85 -3.63
N HIS A 41 -7.72 -28.96 -4.59
CA HIS A 41 -8.95 -28.17 -4.62
C HIS A 41 -9.90 -28.68 -3.54
N ILE A 42 -10.53 -27.77 -2.80
CA ILE A 42 -11.47 -28.09 -1.74
C ILE A 42 -12.80 -27.47 -2.10
N ASP A 43 -13.79 -28.28 -2.47
CA ASP A 43 -15.12 -27.77 -2.74
C ASP A 43 -15.71 -27.17 -1.45
N PRO A 44 -16.05 -25.86 -1.41
CA PRO A 44 -16.58 -25.24 -0.20
C PRO A 44 -17.93 -25.81 0.24
N LEU A 45 -18.72 -26.38 -0.68
CA LEU A 45 -20.04 -26.95 -0.38
C LEU A 45 -19.93 -28.38 0.13
N LEU A 46 -19.14 -29.20 -0.56
CA LEU A 46 -19.02 -30.63 -0.26
C LEU A 46 -17.88 -30.95 0.71
N LYS A 47 -17.01 -29.99 1.01
CA LYS A 47 -15.76 -30.12 1.78
C LYS A 47 -14.87 -31.28 1.28
N LYS A 48 -15.05 -31.70 0.03
CA LYS A 48 -14.27 -32.77 -0.61
C LYS A 48 -12.96 -32.21 -1.14
N LYS A 49 -11.87 -32.93 -0.86
CA LYS A 49 -10.54 -32.64 -1.39
C LYS A 49 -10.35 -33.42 -2.69
N VAL A 50 -10.09 -32.71 -3.77
CA VAL A 50 -9.85 -33.28 -5.09
C VAL A 50 -8.52 -32.74 -5.62
N TRP A 51 -7.65 -33.64 -6.06
CA TRP A 51 -6.36 -33.30 -6.63
C TRP A 51 -6.46 -33.18 -8.15
N TYR A 52 -5.47 -32.58 -8.79
CA TYR A 52 -5.51 -32.40 -10.24
C TYR A 52 -5.39 -33.76 -10.97
N ALA A 53 -4.28 -34.48 -10.76
CA ALA A 53 -4.01 -35.78 -11.35
C ALA A 53 -3.14 -36.66 -10.42
N HIS A 54 -3.63 -36.94 -9.21
CA HIS A 54 -2.88 -37.70 -8.22
C HIS A 54 -3.18 -39.21 -8.36
N PRO A 55 -2.15 -40.09 -8.37
CA PRO A 55 -2.35 -41.52 -8.66
C PRO A 55 -3.18 -42.26 -7.60
N THR A 56 -3.05 -41.88 -6.33
CA THR A 56 -3.70 -42.59 -5.21
C THR A 56 -4.83 -41.81 -4.52
N LYS A 57 -5.06 -40.55 -4.89
CA LYS A 57 -6.03 -39.67 -4.19
C LYS A 57 -7.17 -39.30 -5.14
N PRO A 58 -8.36 -38.95 -4.62
CA PRO A 58 -9.47 -38.48 -5.45
C PRO A 58 -9.00 -37.32 -6.33
N SER A 59 -9.17 -37.48 -7.64
CA SER A 59 -8.65 -36.54 -8.63
C SER A 59 -9.76 -36.07 -9.56
N LEU A 60 -9.54 -34.94 -10.23
CA LEU A 60 -10.45 -34.41 -11.24
C LEU A 60 -10.70 -35.44 -12.35
N SER A 61 -11.89 -35.41 -12.94
CA SER A 61 -12.17 -36.20 -14.14
C SER A 61 -11.30 -35.75 -15.30
N ILE A 62 -11.19 -36.56 -16.35
CA ILE A 62 -10.46 -36.18 -17.56
C ILE A 62 -11.07 -34.91 -18.18
N ASP A 63 -12.40 -34.88 -18.27
CA ASP A 63 -13.15 -33.75 -18.85
C ASP A 63 -12.96 -32.46 -18.04
N ASP A 64 -13.01 -32.54 -16.71
CA ASP A 64 -12.76 -31.38 -15.83
C ASP A 64 -11.35 -30.83 -15.99
N ARG A 65 -10.35 -31.71 -16.17
CA ARG A 65 -8.97 -31.28 -16.43
C ARG A 65 -8.82 -30.62 -17.79
N MET A 66 -9.47 -31.17 -18.82
CA MET A 66 -9.45 -30.56 -20.16
C MET A 66 -10.08 -29.16 -20.12
N MET A 67 -11.26 -29.04 -19.52
CA MET A 67 -11.91 -27.74 -19.31
C MET A 67 -11.10 -26.78 -18.45
N PHE A 68 -10.30 -27.29 -17.50
CA PHE A 68 -9.40 -26.45 -16.71
C PHE A 68 -8.23 -25.93 -17.57
N ASN A 69 -7.63 -26.79 -18.40
CA ASN A 69 -6.45 -26.47 -19.21
C ASN A 69 -6.74 -25.55 -20.41
N GLU A 70 -7.95 -25.62 -20.96
CA GLU A 70 -8.36 -24.79 -22.09
C GLU A 70 -8.67 -23.34 -21.69
N ARG A 71 -8.65 -23.02 -20.39
CA ARG A 71 -8.98 -21.69 -19.92
C ARG A 71 -7.83 -20.71 -20.08
N LEU A 72 -8.17 -19.58 -20.68
CA LEU A 72 -7.29 -18.46 -20.86
C LEU A 72 -7.66 -17.36 -19.87
N PHE A 73 -6.65 -16.76 -19.26
CA PHE A 73 -6.80 -15.62 -18.36
C PHE A 73 -5.98 -14.45 -18.88
N LEU A 74 -6.48 -13.23 -18.68
CA LEU A 74 -5.68 -12.04 -18.93
C LEU A 74 -4.65 -11.90 -17.81
N CYS A 75 -3.37 -11.86 -18.18
CA CYS A 75 -2.27 -11.62 -17.26
C CYS A 75 -1.66 -10.24 -17.53
N ALA A 76 -1.45 -9.47 -16.47
CA ALA A 76 -0.73 -8.21 -16.49
C ALA A 76 0.59 -8.36 -15.73
N GLU A 77 1.72 -8.29 -16.44
CA GLU A 77 3.05 -8.45 -15.87
C GLU A 77 3.68 -7.09 -15.52
N TYR A 78 4.27 -7.00 -14.31
CA TYR A 78 4.95 -5.79 -13.85
C TYR A 78 6.42 -6.08 -13.50
N SER A 79 7.33 -5.24 -13.98
CA SER A 79 8.78 -5.43 -13.79
C SER A 79 9.32 -4.95 -12.45
N THR A 80 8.55 -4.13 -11.72
CA THR A 80 9.00 -3.44 -10.50
C THR A 80 8.25 -3.90 -9.25
N LEU A 81 7.53 -5.01 -9.34
CA LEU A 81 6.69 -5.50 -8.26
C LEU A 81 7.49 -6.40 -7.32
N THR A 82 7.49 -6.07 -6.02
CA THR A 82 8.07 -6.98 -5.02
C THR A 82 7.11 -8.12 -4.71
N GLU A 83 7.63 -9.27 -4.29
CA GLU A 83 6.81 -10.45 -3.91
C GLU A 83 5.73 -10.11 -2.87
N GLN A 84 6.09 -9.30 -1.87
CA GLN A 84 5.13 -8.83 -0.86
C GLN A 84 4.01 -7.97 -1.44
N GLN A 85 4.32 -7.12 -2.42
CA GLN A 85 3.32 -6.29 -3.10
C GLN A 85 2.42 -7.14 -4.00
N GLU A 86 2.98 -8.12 -4.70
CA GLU A 86 2.22 -9.08 -5.49
C GLU A 86 1.22 -9.87 -4.65
N GLU A 87 1.68 -10.46 -3.54
CA GLU A 87 0.80 -11.20 -2.63
C GLU A 87 -0.30 -10.33 -2.02
N GLU A 88 0.01 -9.08 -1.67
CA GLU A 88 -0.97 -8.14 -1.12
C GLU A 88 -2.01 -7.75 -2.18
N MET A 89 -1.58 -7.46 -3.41
CA MET A 89 -2.51 -7.17 -4.50
C MET A 89 -3.38 -8.39 -4.83
N PHE A 90 -2.80 -9.58 -4.90
CA PHE A 90 -3.52 -10.81 -5.15
C PHE A 90 -4.56 -11.10 -4.06
N ARG A 91 -4.19 -10.95 -2.78
CA ARG A 91 -5.13 -11.07 -1.65
C ARG A 91 -6.27 -10.07 -1.75
N ARG A 92 -6.00 -8.81 -2.08
CA ARG A 92 -7.04 -7.78 -2.19
C ARG A 92 -8.00 -8.04 -3.35
N VAL A 93 -7.48 -8.47 -4.50
CA VAL A 93 -8.30 -8.86 -5.65
C VAL A 93 -9.21 -10.04 -5.29
N GLN A 94 -8.67 -11.06 -4.62
CA GLN A 94 -9.46 -12.23 -4.20
C GLN A 94 -10.54 -11.89 -3.16
N LEU A 95 -10.26 -10.96 -2.25
CA LEU A 95 -11.18 -10.58 -1.17
C LEU A 95 -12.09 -9.41 -1.54
N GLY A 96 -11.96 -8.84 -2.73
CA GLY A 96 -12.70 -7.64 -3.14
C GLY A 96 -12.41 -6.41 -2.26
N VAL A 97 -11.22 -6.34 -1.65
CA VAL A 97 -10.86 -5.24 -0.74
C VAL A 97 -10.42 -4.03 -1.54
N ALA A 98 -11.24 -2.99 -1.54
CA ALA A 98 -10.90 -1.71 -2.15
C ALA A 98 -9.70 -1.04 -1.45
N LEU A 99 -8.98 -0.19 -2.18
CA LEU A 99 -7.99 0.71 -1.60
C LEU A 99 -8.65 1.59 -0.53
N SER A 100 -8.03 1.67 0.64
CA SER A 100 -8.44 2.62 1.67
C SER A 100 -8.27 4.06 1.19
N VAL A 101 -8.99 5.01 1.80
CA VAL A 101 -8.90 6.44 1.44
C VAL A 101 -7.45 6.93 1.48
N ALA A 102 -6.69 6.54 2.50
CA ALA A 102 -5.29 6.93 2.65
C ALA A 102 -4.40 6.38 1.52
N GLU A 103 -4.66 5.14 1.09
CA GLU A 103 -3.95 4.52 -0.04
C GLU A 103 -4.32 5.18 -1.37
N ARG A 104 -5.60 5.51 -1.59
CA ARG A 104 -6.01 6.27 -2.78
C ARG A 104 -5.34 7.64 -2.84
N LEU A 105 -5.26 8.34 -1.71
CA LEU A 105 -4.58 9.64 -1.60
C LEU A 105 -3.09 9.51 -1.93
N ALA A 106 -2.41 8.50 -1.38
CA ALA A 106 -0.99 8.26 -1.60
C ALA A 106 -0.67 7.79 -3.03
N ALA A 107 -1.60 7.10 -3.69
CA ALA A 107 -1.45 6.64 -5.07
C ALA A 107 -1.62 7.74 -6.13
N ASN A 108 -2.18 8.90 -5.74
CA ASN A 108 -2.43 9.98 -6.68
C ASN A 108 -1.13 10.65 -7.14
N ILE A 109 -0.97 10.83 -8.46
CA ILE A 109 0.21 11.49 -9.06
C ILE A 109 -0.17 12.94 -9.32
N SER A 110 0.36 13.84 -8.49
CA SER A 110 0.13 15.28 -8.60
C SER A 110 1.30 16.07 -8.00
N PRO A 111 1.46 17.36 -8.34
CA PRO A 111 2.50 18.21 -7.75
C PRO A 111 2.43 18.28 -6.22
N ILE A 112 1.22 18.24 -5.66
CA ILE A 112 0.99 18.21 -4.20
C ILE A 112 1.39 16.85 -3.63
N GLY A 113 1.02 15.76 -4.30
CA GLY A 113 1.42 14.42 -3.87
C GLY A 113 2.94 14.25 -3.85
N ASP A 114 3.63 14.74 -4.87
CA ASP A 114 5.10 14.73 -4.91
C ASP A 114 5.70 15.57 -3.80
N PHE A 115 5.16 16.77 -3.55
CA PHE A 115 5.61 17.63 -2.45
C PHE A 115 5.47 16.95 -1.09
N ILE A 116 4.34 16.27 -0.82
CA ILE A 116 4.15 15.51 0.42
C ILE A 116 5.14 14.34 0.53
N ARG A 117 5.42 13.62 -0.57
CA ARG A 117 6.43 12.55 -0.58
C ARG A 117 7.84 13.09 -0.29
N ASP A 118 8.18 14.24 -0.87
CA ASP A 118 9.45 14.93 -0.62
C ASP A 118 9.56 15.39 0.84
N LEU A 119 8.48 15.89 1.44
CA LEU A 119 8.43 16.23 2.86
C LEU A 119 8.64 15.01 3.76
N ILE A 120 7.95 13.90 3.48
CA ILE A 120 8.11 12.63 4.22
C ILE A 120 9.58 12.17 4.16
N LYS A 121 10.18 12.21 2.97
CA LYS A 121 11.58 11.83 2.77
C LYS A 121 12.55 12.78 3.47
N LYS A 122 12.29 14.09 3.42
CA LYS A 122 13.14 15.12 4.04
C LYS A 122 13.13 15.05 5.57
N TYR A 123 11.98 14.70 6.16
CA TYR A 123 11.77 14.65 7.61
C TYR A 123 11.55 13.22 8.11
N GLU A 124 12.25 12.25 7.51
CA GLU A 124 12.07 10.81 7.77
C GLU A 124 12.15 10.46 9.25
N TYR A 125 13.04 11.10 10.02
CA TYR A 125 13.13 10.89 11.47
C TYR A 125 11.84 11.30 12.20
N ALA A 126 11.30 12.50 11.93
CA ALA A 126 10.08 12.98 12.57
C ALA A 126 8.86 12.16 12.13
N THR A 127 8.83 11.77 10.86
CA THR A 127 7.78 10.91 10.31
C THR A 127 7.86 9.47 10.88
N GLY A 128 9.06 8.98 11.15
CA GLY A 128 9.31 7.67 11.77
C GLY A 128 8.87 7.56 13.23
N LEU A 129 8.70 8.69 13.93
CA LEU A 129 8.08 8.72 15.27
C LEU A 129 6.60 8.37 15.25
N ILE A 130 5.95 8.45 14.08
CA ILE A 130 4.56 8.03 13.88
C ILE A 130 4.54 6.52 13.62
N VAL A 131 4.84 5.74 14.66
CA VAL A 131 4.90 4.27 14.60
C VAL A 131 3.51 3.70 14.25
N ASP A 132 3.46 2.59 13.53
CA ASP A 132 2.27 1.82 13.08
C ASP A 132 1.33 2.42 12.02
N MET A 133 1.49 3.68 11.65
CA MET A 133 0.54 4.36 10.75
C MET A 133 1.10 4.58 9.34
N ARG A 134 1.98 3.70 8.84
CA ARG A 134 2.63 3.84 7.51
C ARG A 134 1.65 4.19 6.38
N LYS A 135 0.46 3.60 6.39
CA LYS A 135 -0.61 3.86 5.41
C LYS A 135 -1.26 5.25 5.54
N ARG A 136 -1.20 5.87 6.73
CA ARG A 136 -1.82 7.17 7.05
C ARG A 136 -0.81 8.32 7.14
N ILE A 137 0.49 8.06 7.13
CA ILE A 137 1.54 9.10 7.14
C ILE A 137 1.28 10.15 6.06
N PHE A 138 1.02 9.72 4.82
CA PHE A 138 0.70 10.63 3.73
C PHE A 138 -0.55 11.46 4.00
N GLN A 139 -1.62 10.83 4.50
CA GLN A 139 -2.87 11.51 4.85
C GLN A 139 -2.67 12.57 5.94
N ILE A 140 -1.86 12.26 6.97
CA ILE A 140 -1.54 13.19 8.06
C ILE A 140 -0.80 14.41 7.50
N HIS A 141 0.26 14.21 6.71
CA HIS A 141 1.01 15.32 6.11
C HIS A 141 0.14 16.16 5.16
N LEU A 142 -0.73 15.53 4.38
CA LEU A 142 -1.67 16.23 3.51
C LEU A 142 -2.68 17.05 4.32
N GLN A 143 -3.15 16.52 5.44
CA GLN A 143 -4.08 17.23 6.33
C GLN A 143 -3.41 18.40 7.04
N THR A 144 -2.17 18.24 7.48
CA THR A 144 -1.35 19.34 8.01
C THR A 144 -1.16 20.42 6.94
N LEU A 145 -0.83 20.04 5.70
CA LEU A 145 -0.72 21.00 4.60
C LEU A 145 -2.05 21.71 4.33
N TYR A 146 -3.17 21.00 4.35
CA TYR A 146 -4.49 21.61 4.17
C TYR A 146 -4.77 22.67 5.24
N LEU A 147 -4.49 22.38 6.51
CA LEU A 147 -4.69 23.31 7.63
C LEU A 147 -3.73 24.51 7.55
N LEU A 148 -2.52 24.32 7.05
CA LEU A 148 -1.58 25.42 6.80
C LEU A 148 -2.05 26.31 5.64
N LEU A 149 -2.66 25.74 4.60
CA LEU A 149 -3.18 26.50 3.46
C LEU A 149 -4.50 27.22 3.78
N ASN A 150 -5.27 26.69 4.73
CA ASN A 150 -6.58 27.21 5.14
C ASN A 150 -6.61 27.36 6.68
N PRO A 151 -6.36 28.58 7.21
CA PRO A 151 -6.32 28.83 8.66
C PRO A 151 -7.70 28.90 9.32
N ASP A 152 -8.77 28.47 8.64
CA ASP A 152 -10.12 28.39 9.18
C ASP A 152 -10.27 27.31 10.27
N GLY A 153 -9.21 26.52 10.53
CA GLY A 153 -9.08 25.60 11.67
C GLY A 153 -10.00 24.37 11.58
N LYS A 154 -10.81 24.28 10.53
CA LYS A 154 -11.74 23.16 10.32
C LYS A 154 -10.99 21.97 9.74
N LEU A 155 -11.14 20.81 10.38
CA LEU A 155 -10.60 19.57 9.83
C LEU A 155 -11.27 19.29 8.47
N PRO A 156 -10.47 19.06 7.41
CA PRO A 156 -11.02 18.76 6.10
C PRO A 156 -11.68 17.38 6.07
N SER A 157 -12.82 17.29 5.37
CA SER A 157 -13.41 15.99 5.01
C SER A 157 -12.54 15.26 3.99
N HIS A 158 -12.71 13.94 3.87
CA HIS A 158 -11.98 13.12 2.90
C HIS A 158 -12.14 13.63 1.46
N GLN A 159 -13.34 14.09 1.08
CA GLN A 159 -13.61 14.66 -0.24
C GLN A 159 -12.78 15.92 -0.51
N ARG A 160 -12.58 16.77 0.50
CA ARG A 160 -11.76 17.99 0.37
C ARG A 160 -10.27 17.68 0.29
N LEU A 161 -9.82 16.67 1.02
CA LEU A 161 -8.44 16.18 0.93
C LEU A 161 -8.16 15.57 -0.45
N GLU A 162 -9.08 14.79 -1.01
CA GLU A 162 -8.95 14.23 -2.37
C GLU A 162 -8.94 15.33 -3.44
N ALA A 163 -9.81 16.34 -3.29
CA ALA A 163 -9.81 17.50 -4.18
C ALA A 163 -8.47 18.25 -4.14
N LEU A 164 -7.91 18.48 -2.94
CA LEU A 164 -6.59 19.10 -2.79
C LEU A 164 -5.49 18.22 -3.41
N ALA A 165 -5.45 16.93 -3.09
CA ALA A 165 -4.46 16.00 -3.61
C ALA A 165 -4.46 15.92 -5.14
N THR A 166 -5.59 16.20 -5.79
CA THR A 166 -5.72 16.13 -7.26
C THR A 166 -5.48 17.48 -7.94
N LYS A 167 -5.32 18.59 -7.20
CA LYS A 167 -5.08 19.92 -7.80
C LYS A 167 -3.75 19.94 -8.55
N ARG A 168 -3.83 20.10 -9.88
CA ARG A 168 -2.66 20.20 -10.76
C ARG A 168 -2.07 21.61 -10.87
N LYS A 169 -2.82 22.65 -10.51
CA LYS A 169 -2.45 24.06 -10.71
C LYS A 169 -1.76 24.74 -9.53
N LEU A 170 -1.52 24.03 -8.42
CA LEU A 170 -0.88 24.65 -7.26
C LEU A 170 0.64 24.52 -7.40
N GLU A 171 1.30 25.64 -7.69
CA GLU A 171 2.74 25.70 -7.94
C GLU A 171 3.55 25.43 -6.66
N ARG A 172 4.65 24.67 -6.80
CA ARG A 172 5.52 24.28 -5.67
C ARG A 172 6.10 25.49 -4.92
N SER A 173 6.32 26.59 -5.62
CA SER A 173 6.80 27.86 -5.08
C SER A 173 5.78 28.47 -4.09
N GLU A 174 4.49 28.44 -4.43
CA GLU A 174 3.43 28.98 -3.58
C GLU A 174 3.26 28.17 -2.28
N MET A 175 3.33 26.84 -2.37
CA MET A 175 3.30 25.96 -1.19
C MET A 175 4.48 26.23 -0.25
N SER A 176 5.70 26.32 -0.82
CA SER A 176 6.92 26.59 -0.06
C SER A 176 6.89 27.96 0.62
N GLN A 177 6.44 29.00 -0.09
CA GLN A 177 6.31 30.36 0.46
C GLN A 177 5.29 30.43 1.60
N ARG A 178 4.15 29.73 1.49
CA ARG A 178 3.12 29.73 2.55
C ARG A 178 3.56 28.96 3.78
N VAL A 179 4.24 27.82 3.61
CA VAL A 179 4.84 27.08 4.73
C VAL A 179 5.89 27.94 5.45
N GLN A 180 6.74 28.65 4.70
CA GLN A 180 7.71 29.59 5.29
C GLN A 180 7.05 30.77 6.00
N LYS A 181 5.96 31.32 5.45
CA LYS A 181 5.22 32.42 6.06
C LYS A 181 4.63 32.01 7.42
N PHE A 182 4.07 30.81 7.56
CA PHE A 182 3.61 30.29 8.85
C PHE A 182 4.74 30.07 9.85
N GLY A 183 5.94 29.71 9.39
CA GLY A 183 7.14 29.61 10.24
C GLY A 183 7.69 30.97 10.72
N LEU A 184 7.26 32.09 10.12
CA LEU A 184 7.71 33.45 10.45
C LEU A 184 6.60 34.35 11.01
N SER A 185 5.31 34.04 10.82
CA SER A 185 4.20 34.96 11.12
C SER A 185 3.43 34.69 12.41
N SER A 186 3.57 33.52 13.05
CA SER A 186 3.17 33.40 14.45
C SER A 186 4.38 33.71 15.30
N GLY A 187 4.27 34.67 16.23
CA GLY A 187 5.33 35.07 17.16
C GLY A 187 5.77 33.97 18.14
N THR A 188 6.24 32.85 17.62
CA THR A 188 6.87 31.72 18.31
C THR A 188 8.32 31.49 17.84
N PRO A 189 9.21 32.50 17.77
CA PRO A 189 10.65 32.21 17.81
C PRO A 189 11.01 31.39 19.05
N LEU A 190 10.26 31.56 20.14
CA LEU A 190 10.56 30.98 21.44
C LEU A 190 10.37 29.46 21.51
N LEU A 191 9.41 28.85 20.82
CA LEU A 191 9.20 27.39 20.93
C LEU A 191 10.19 26.59 20.09
N PHE A 192 10.54 27.06 18.89
CA PHE A 192 11.51 26.36 18.05
C PHE A 192 12.95 26.54 18.57
N GLU A 193 13.29 27.73 19.09
CA GLU A 193 14.58 27.94 19.77
C GLU A 193 14.64 27.22 21.12
N ALA A 194 13.57 27.21 21.93
CA ALA A 194 13.55 26.46 23.19
C ALA A 194 13.59 24.95 22.98
N ALA A 195 12.93 24.42 21.94
CA ALA A 195 13.02 23.00 21.58
C ALA A 195 14.41 22.64 21.05
N SER A 196 15.01 23.50 20.22
CA SER A 196 16.37 23.34 19.69
C SER A 196 17.43 23.40 20.80
N SER A 197 17.31 24.35 21.75
CA SER A 197 18.23 24.49 22.88
C SER A 197 18.09 23.33 23.87
N SER A 198 16.85 22.89 24.15
CA SER A 198 16.57 21.73 25.00
C SER A 198 17.05 20.42 24.38
N PHE A 199 16.94 20.27 23.05
CA PHE A 199 17.46 19.11 22.32
C PHE A 199 18.99 19.08 22.29
N ARG A 200 19.65 20.24 22.13
CA ARG A 200 21.11 20.37 22.23
C ARG A 200 21.61 20.08 23.65
N ALA A 201 20.92 20.58 24.68
CA ALA A 201 21.24 20.30 26.08
C ALA A 201 21.08 18.80 26.42
N ALA A 202 20.00 18.17 25.95
CA ALA A 202 19.76 16.73 26.14
C ALA A 202 20.78 15.87 25.38
N SER A 203 21.22 16.29 24.20
CA SER A 203 22.28 15.63 23.42
C SER A 203 23.63 15.70 24.14
N GLN A 204 23.98 16.84 24.74
CA GLN A 204 25.25 17.00 25.47
C GLN A 204 25.25 16.22 26.79
N LEU A 205 24.12 16.17 27.51
CA LEU A 205 23.97 15.34 28.70
C LEU A 205 24.06 13.83 28.39
N ARG A 206 23.56 13.39 27.22
CA ARG A 206 23.70 11.98 26.78
C ARG A 206 25.14 11.61 26.41
N LEU A 207 25.91 12.53 25.83
CA LEU A 207 27.33 12.33 25.52
C LEU A 207 28.20 12.33 26.79
N ALA A 208 27.81 13.09 27.82
CA ALA A 208 28.50 13.12 29.11
C ALA A 208 28.18 11.92 30.03
N ALA A 209 27.07 11.22 29.79
CA ALA A 209 26.59 10.11 30.63
C ALA A 209 26.98 8.70 30.13
N GLN A 210 27.81 8.58 29.10
CA GLN A 210 28.36 7.28 28.69
C GLN A 210 29.56 6.91 29.60
N PRO A 211 29.49 5.79 30.35
CA PRO A 211 30.64 5.30 31.09
C PRO A 211 31.74 4.82 30.12
N ARG A 212 33.00 5.11 30.46
CA ARG A 212 34.19 4.59 29.77
C ARG A 212 34.29 3.07 29.88
#